data_AF-A0A2V8WGU0-F1
#
_entry.id   AF-A0A2V8WGU0-F1
#
_cell.length_a   1.000
_cell.length_b   1.000
_cell.length_c   1.000
_cell.angle_alpha   90.00
_cell.angle_beta   90.00
_cell.angle_gamma   90.00
#
_symmetry.space_group_name_H-M   'P 1'
#
loop_
_entity.id
_entity.type
_entity.pdbx_description
1 polymer ?
#
loop_
_entity_poly.entity_id
_entity_poly.type
_entity_poly.pdbx_seq_one_letter_code
_entity_poly.pdbx_strand_id
1 'polypeptide(L)'
;MQNFQQNLARLEAADTQVLGVSMDSAFSNAAWAEKIAVTFPLLSDWGGDVTKQYGLYNPKYKAARRVNYLIDKSGKVVEMQIDSDAVDPTKIVTLCERRKTKE
;
A
#
# COMPACT_ATOMS: atom_id res chain seq x y z
N MET A 1 -6.36 4.76 -1.24
CA MET A 1 -6.39 4.60 0.23
C MET A 1 -7.80 4.26 0.73
N GLN A 2 -8.83 5.08 0.46
CA GLN A 2 -10.21 4.78 0.90
C GLN A 2 -10.76 3.44 0.38
N ASN A 3 -10.45 3.04 -0.86
CA ASN A 3 -10.85 1.70 -1.35
C ASN A 3 -10.21 0.55 -0.55
N PHE A 4 -8.98 0.71 -0.06
CA PHE A 4 -8.36 -0.26 0.85
C PHE A 4 -9.04 -0.24 2.22
N GLN A 5 -9.41 0.94 2.74
CA GLN A 5 -10.16 1.07 3.98
C GLN A 5 -11.51 0.32 3.90
N GLN A 6 -12.23 0.47 2.79
CA GLN A 6 -13.50 -0.24 2.56
C GLN A 6 -13.32 -1.77 2.52
N ASN A 7 -12.15 -2.26 2.14
CA ASN A 7 -11.82 -3.70 2.10
C ASN A 7 -10.99 -4.17 3.29
N LEU A 8 -10.75 -3.32 4.30
CA LEU A 8 -9.81 -3.60 5.38
C LEU A 8 -10.21 -4.87 6.15
N ALA A 9 -11.48 -5.00 6.52
CA ALA A 9 -11.98 -6.19 7.23
C ALA A 9 -11.79 -7.49 6.42
N ARG A 10 -11.89 -7.44 5.09
CA ARG A 10 -11.66 -8.61 4.22
C ARG A 10 -10.18 -8.98 4.19
N LEU A 11 -9.31 -7.98 4.12
CA LEU A 11 -7.86 -8.17 4.14
C LEU A 11 -7.40 -8.71 5.50
N GLU A 12 -7.93 -8.18 6.60
CA GLU A 12 -7.68 -8.70 7.96
C GLU A 12 -8.19 -10.14 8.12
N ALA A 13 -9.39 -10.43 7.61
CA ALA A 13 -9.92 -11.80 7.57
C ALA A 13 -9.07 -12.74 6.69
N ALA A 14 -8.29 -12.19 5.75
CA ALA A 14 -7.29 -12.91 4.94
C ALA A 14 -5.89 -12.94 5.59
N ASP A 15 -5.77 -12.61 6.89
CA ASP A 15 -4.50 -12.48 7.61
C ASP A 15 -3.51 -11.54 6.90
N THR A 16 -4.00 -10.43 6.35
CA THR A 16 -3.21 -9.46 5.58
C THR A 16 -3.33 -8.08 6.19
N GLN A 17 -2.18 -7.46 6.51
CA GLN A 17 -2.10 -6.07 6.95
C GLN A 17 -1.94 -5.12 5.76
N VAL A 18 -2.62 -3.97 5.82
CA VAL A 18 -2.42 -2.87 4.86
C VAL A 18 -1.48 -1.83 5.48
N LEU A 19 -0.49 -1.40 4.71
CA LEU A 19 0.41 -0.30 5.04
C LEU A 19 0.42 0.69 3.87
N GLY A 20 0.10 1.95 4.14
CA GLY A 20 0.33 3.02 3.16
C GLY A 20 1.75 3.58 3.34
N VAL A 21 2.41 3.95 2.25
CA VAL A 21 3.73 4.60 2.30
C VAL A 21 3.70 5.82 1.38
N SER A 22 4.20 6.95 1.88
CA SER A 22 4.39 8.17 1.08
C SER A 22 5.73 8.82 1.43
N MET A 23 6.16 9.76 0.59
CA MET A 23 7.35 10.58 0.86
C MET A 23 7.06 11.77 1.81
N ASP A 24 5.83 11.88 2.31
CA ASP A 24 5.41 12.93 3.25
C ASP A 24 5.84 12.58 4.68
N SER A 25 5.85 13.60 5.55
CA SER A 25 6.27 13.42 6.95
C SER A 25 5.26 12.58 7.72
N ALA A 26 5.69 11.94 8.81
CA ALA A 26 4.79 11.21 9.69
C ALA A 26 3.62 12.08 10.20
N PHE A 27 3.88 13.36 10.50
CA PHE A 27 2.84 14.31 10.93
C PHE A 27 1.83 14.60 9.83
N SER A 28 2.30 14.82 8.59
CA SER A 28 1.43 15.04 7.43
C SER A 28 0.58 13.81 7.13
N ASN A 29 1.17 12.63 7.21
CA ASN A 29 0.48 11.36 7.02
C ASN A 29 -0.58 11.11 8.11
N ALA A 30 -0.27 11.40 9.37
CA ALA A 30 -1.23 11.29 10.47
C ALA A 30 -2.45 12.21 10.26
N ALA A 31 -2.21 13.49 9.96
CA ALA A 31 -3.26 14.46 9.67
C ALA A 31 -4.10 14.07 8.44
N TRP A 32 -3.45 13.50 7.41
CA TRP A 32 -4.15 13.02 6.23
C TRP A 32 -5.02 11.81 6.52
N ALA A 33 -4.51 10.82 7.25
CA ALA A 33 -5.25 9.62 7.66
C ALA A 33 -6.53 9.99 8.42
N GLU A 34 -6.44 10.92 9.37
CA GLU A 34 -7.58 11.45 10.11
C GLU A 34 -8.59 12.11 9.15
N LYS A 35 -8.11 13.01 8.28
CA LYS A 35 -8.96 13.73 7.32
C LYS A 35 -9.74 12.81 6.38
N ILE A 36 -9.16 11.70 5.95
CA ILE A 36 -9.81 10.75 5.02
C ILE A 36 -10.41 9.52 5.70
N ALA A 37 -10.43 9.50 7.05
CA ALA A 37 -10.91 8.41 7.88
C ALA A 37 -10.28 7.04 7.55
N VAL A 38 -8.96 7.01 7.34
CA VAL A 38 -8.19 5.78 7.16
C VAL A 38 -7.58 5.36 8.49
N THR A 39 -7.73 4.08 8.85
CA THR A 39 -7.31 3.53 10.14
C THR A 39 -6.08 2.65 10.07
N PHE A 40 -5.68 2.20 8.88
CA PHE A 40 -4.43 1.46 8.70
C PHE A 40 -3.20 2.40 8.73
N PRO A 41 -2.02 1.92 9.13
CA PRO A 41 -0.83 2.77 9.28
C PRO A 41 -0.39 3.41 7.96
N LEU A 42 -0.06 4.70 8.01
CA LEU A 42 0.60 5.44 6.93
C LEU A 42 2.04 5.75 7.32
N LEU A 43 3.00 5.05 6.72
CA LEU A 43 4.42 5.17 6.94
C LEU A 43 5.01 6.36 6.16
N SER A 44 6.02 6.98 6.75
CA SER A 44 6.74 8.12 6.18
C SER A 44 8.09 7.66 5.63
N ASP A 45 8.25 7.69 4.31
CA ASP A 45 9.53 7.59 3.59
C ASP A 45 10.07 9.00 3.30
N TRP A 46 10.22 9.80 4.35
CA TRP A 46 10.69 11.18 4.22
C TRP A 46 12.08 11.21 3.57
N GLY A 47 12.23 11.97 2.49
CA GLY A 47 13.45 11.99 1.67
C GLY A 47 13.48 10.95 0.53
N GLY A 48 12.56 9.98 0.55
CA GLY A 48 12.28 9.07 -0.57
C GLY A 48 13.30 7.95 -0.76
N ASP A 49 14.02 7.55 0.27
CA ASP A 49 15.10 6.56 0.11
C ASP A 49 14.55 5.16 -0.19
N VAL A 50 13.45 4.76 0.45
CA VAL A 50 12.75 3.51 0.11
C VAL A 50 12.15 3.60 -1.29
N THR A 51 11.50 4.71 -1.62
CA THR A 51 10.91 4.98 -2.93
C THR A 51 11.96 4.85 -4.05
N LYS A 52 13.18 5.36 -3.82
CA LYS A 52 14.32 5.22 -4.76
C LYS A 52 14.80 3.78 -4.84
N GLN A 53 14.98 3.08 -3.72
CA GLN A 53 15.40 1.67 -3.69
C GLN A 53 14.45 0.76 -4.47
N TYR A 54 13.15 1.05 -4.43
CA TYR A 54 12.12 0.32 -5.16
C TYR A 54 11.95 0.77 -6.62
N GLY A 55 12.73 1.76 -7.09
CA GLY A 55 12.66 2.26 -8.47
C GLY A 55 11.38 3.03 -8.80
N LEU A 56 10.71 3.57 -7.78
CA LEU A 56 9.40 4.22 -7.91
C LEU A 56 9.48 5.75 -7.98
N TYR A 57 10.66 6.33 -7.76
CA TYR A 57 10.81 7.78 -7.76
C TYR A 57 10.56 8.37 -9.15
N ASN A 58 9.62 9.31 -9.25
CA ASN A 58 9.36 10.07 -10.45
C ASN A 58 10.03 11.45 -10.36
N PRO A 59 11.09 11.73 -11.15
CA PRO A 59 11.84 12.99 -11.05
C PRO A 59 11.05 14.20 -11.53
N LYS A 60 10.07 14.02 -12.42
CA LYS A 60 9.22 15.10 -12.93
C LYS A 60 8.32 15.65 -11.82
N TYR A 61 7.71 14.76 -11.04
CA TYR A 61 6.80 15.12 -9.95
C TYR A 61 7.48 15.20 -8.59
N LYS A 62 8.75 14.79 -8.51
CA LYS A 62 9.52 14.65 -7.26
C LYS A 62 8.78 13.83 -6.19
N ALA A 63 8.08 12.78 -6.65
CA ALA A 63 7.19 11.96 -5.82
C ALA A 63 7.26 10.49 -6.23
N ALA A 64 6.74 9.61 -5.39
CA ALA A 64 6.59 8.19 -5.72
C ALA A 64 5.54 7.98 -6.83
N ARG A 65 5.80 7.03 -7.72
CA ARG A 65 4.77 6.42 -8.58
C ARG A 65 3.77 5.68 -7.71
N ARG A 66 2.53 5.56 -8.21
CA ARG A 66 1.50 4.77 -7.53
C ARG A 66 1.80 3.29 -7.73
N VAL A 67 1.88 2.53 -6.64
CA VAL A 67 2.13 1.10 -6.69
C VAL A 67 1.42 0.41 -5.53
N ASN A 68 0.99 -0.83 -5.74
CA ASN A 68 0.62 -1.75 -4.68
C ASN A 68 1.52 -2.99 -4.77
N TYR A 69 2.06 -3.43 -3.63
CA TYR A 69 2.77 -4.69 -3.51
C TYR A 69 1.99 -5.63 -2.60
N LEU A 70 1.92 -6.90 -2.98
CA LEU A 70 1.57 -7.98 -2.06
C LEU A 70 2.86 -8.69 -1.65
N ILE A 71 3.14 -8.67 -0.35
CA ILE A 71 4.32 -9.31 0.25
C ILE A 71 3.81 -10.50 1.07
N ASP A 72 4.36 -11.68 0.82
CA ASP A 72 3.99 -12.88 1.57
C ASP A 72 4.68 -12.96 2.95
N LYS A 73 4.31 -13.97 3.75
CA LYS A 73 4.84 -14.17 5.11
C LYS A 73 6.35 -14.47 5.15
N SER A 74 6.96 -14.84 4.01
CA SER A 74 8.41 -15.03 3.89
C SER A 74 9.16 -13.75 3.50
N GLY A 75 8.42 -12.63 3.34
CA GLY A 75 8.98 -11.34 2.94
C GLY A 75 9.19 -11.19 1.43
N LYS A 76 8.59 -12.06 0.60
CA LYS A 76 8.74 -11.99 -0.86
C LYS A 76 7.59 -11.24 -1.51
N VAL A 77 7.90 -10.40 -2.49
CA VAL A 77 6.90 -9.78 -3.36
C VAL A 77 6.30 -10.85 -4.27
N VAL A 78 4.99 -11.06 -4.16
CA VAL A 78 4.27 -12.08 -4.94
C VAL A 78 3.27 -11.49 -5.93
N GLU A 79 2.98 -10.20 -5.84
CA GLU A 79 2.21 -9.42 -6.83
C GLU A 79 2.67 -7.95 -6.78
N MET A 80 2.69 -7.30 -7.94
CA MET A 80 2.98 -5.88 -8.09
C MET A 80 2.01 -5.27 -9.10
N GLN A 81 1.35 -4.18 -8.71
CA GLN A 81 0.49 -3.39 -9.59
C GLN A 81 1.00 -1.95 -9.61
N ILE A 82 1.13 -1.34 -10.79
CA ILE A 82 1.73 -0.01 -10.93
C ILE A 82 0.83 0.95 -11.72
N ASP A 83 0.92 2.23 -11.40
CA ASP A 83 0.21 3.33 -12.03
C ASP A 83 -1.32 3.10 -12.11
N SER A 84 -1.87 2.88 -13.31
CA SER A 84 -3.29 2.62 -13.52
C SER A 84 -3.77 1.33 -12.85
N ASP A 85 -2.93 0.31 -12.85
CA ASP A 85 -3.28 -1.01 -12.31
C ASP A 85 -3.37 -1.00 -10.79
N ALA A 86 -2.77 0.01 -10.14
CA ALA A 86 -2.77 0.18 -8.70
C ALA A 86 -3.99 0.98 -8.17
N VAL A 87 -4.87 1.46 -9.05
CA VAL A 87 -6.02 2.29 -8.66
C VAL A 87 -7.13 1.45 -8.03
N ASP A 88 -7.45 0.32 -8.65
CA ASP A 88 -8.48 -0.60 -8.19
C ASP A 88 -7.84 -1.74 -7.38
N PRO A 89 -8.13 -1.87 -6.07
CA PRO A 89 -7.56 -2.90 -5.24
C PRO A 89 -8.18 -4.28 -5.43
N THR A 90 -9.23 -4.44 -6.25
CA THR A 90 -10.01 -5.69 -6.38
C THR A 90 -9.11 -6.90 -6.66
N LYS A 91 -8.17 -6.78 -7.59
CA LYS A 91 -7.24 -7.86 -7.94
C LYS A 91 -6.39 -8.30 -6.74
N ILE A 92 -5.79 -7.34 -6.02
CA ILE A 92 -4.96 -7.65 -4.84
C ILE A 92 -5.80 -8.23 -3.70
N VAL A 93 -6.99 -7.67 -3.43
CA VAL A 93 -7.88 -8.18 -2.38
C VAL A 93 -8.27 -9.63 -2.66
N THR A 94 -8.68 -9.94 -3.88
CA THR A 94 -9.00 -11.32 -4.29
C THR A 94 -7.78 -12.25 -4.21
N LEU A 95 -6.58 -11.77 -4.50
CA LEU A 95 -5.36 -12.56 -4.36
C LEU A 95 -5.05 -12.89 -2.90
N CYS A 96 -5.22 -11.95 -1.97
CA CYS A 96 -5.05 -12.18 -0.54
C CYS A 96 -6.02 -13.25 -0.03
N GLU A 97 -7.32 -13.13 -0.36
CA GLU A 97 -8.35 -14.09 0.04
C GLU A 97 -8.05 -15.50 -0.47
N ARG A 98 -7.60 -15.64 -1.72
CA ARG A 98 -7.26 -16.93 -2.32
C ARG A 98 -6.02 -17.57 -1.72
N ARG A 99 -5.01 -16.77 -1.32
CA ARG A 99 -3.77 -17.30 -0.75
C ARG A 99 -3.99 -17.89 0.64
N LYS A 100 -4.86 -17.29 1.45
CA LYS A 100 -5.27 -17.89 2.74
C LYS A 100 -5.90 -19.27 2.60
N THR A 101 -6.62 -19.54 1.52
CA THR A 101 -7.25 -20.86 1.29
C THR A 101 -6.22 -21.96 0.93
N LYS A 102 -4.97 -21.59 0.63
CA LYS A 102 -3.91 -22.53 0.22
C LYS A 102 -2.92 -22.84 1.34
N GLU A 103 -2.97 -22.11 2.44
CA GLU A 103 -2.21 -22.34 3.68
C GLU A 103 -3.04 -23.20 4.64
#